data_AF-A0A382VAB2-F1
#
_entry.id   AF-A0A382VAB2-F1
#
_cell.length_a   1.000
_cell.length_b   1.000
_cell.length_c   1.000
_cell.angle_alpha   90.00
_cell.angle_beta   90.00
_cell.angle_gamma   90.00
#
_symmetry.space_group_name_H-M   'P 1'
#
loop_
_entity.id
_entity.type
_entity.pdbx_description
1 polymer ?
#
loop_
_entity_poly.entity_id
_entity_poly.type
_entity_poly.pdbx_seq_one_letter_code
_entity_poly.pdbx_strand_id
1 'polypeptide(L)'
;VSRIAVVTSHPLFAAGGHLVIARALVTALEEFGHEASVVLTPQNRFGRQGAAYLSTWLMDLGQAHDGSAVDQVISLRYPSYAVRHQRHVCWLNHRMREYYDQWPRFAQSLSWRARTKERARRALIHAADRYFLDNCVTRLYAQSHTIQSRLARW
;
A
#
# COMPACT_ATOMS: atom_id res chain seq x y z
N VAL A 1 11.94 18.53 14.43
CA VAL A 1 10.97 17.42 14.52
C VAL A 1 10.17 17.42 13.24
N SER A 2 10.09 16.29 12.54
CA SER A 2 9.26 16.16 11.33
C SER A 2 8.03 15.33 11.65
N ARG A 3 6.90 15.64 11.02
CA ARG A 3 5.65 14.89 11.14
C ARG A 3 5.53 13.86 10.02
N ILE A 4 5.43 12.59 10.38
CA ILE A 4 5.51 11.47 9.43
C ILE A 4 4.29 10.56 9.57
N ALA A 5 3.51 10.45 8.49
CA ALA A 5 2.40 9.50 8.44
C ALA A 5 2.86 8.16 7.85
N VAL A 6 2.73 7.08 8.62
CA VAL A 6 3.02 5.71 8.18
C VAL A 6 1.72 5.05 7.74
N VAL A 7 1.56 4.82 6.44
CA VAL A 7 0.30 4.39 5.82
C VAL A 7 0.34 2.91 5.45
N THR A 8 -0.55 2.13 6.02
CA THR A 8 -0.72 0.70 5.70
C THR A 8 -2.18 0.36 5.53
N SER A 9 -2.48 -0.64 4.70
CA SER A 9 -3.85 -1.10 4.57
C SER A 9 -4.21 -2.12 5.63
N HIS A 10 -5.48 -2.16 6.02
CA HIS A 10 -5.97 -3.07 7.06
C HIS A 10 -7.36 -3.61 6.71
N PRO A 11 -7.58 -4.94 6.79
CA PRO A 11 -8.92 -5.50 6.79
C PRO A 11 -9.55 -5.39 8.18
N LEU A 12 -10.87 -5.16 8.23
CA LEU A 12 -11.62 -5.07 9.48
C LEU A 12 -11.52 -6.36 10.30
N PHE A 13 -11.41 -6.22 11.62
CA PHE A 13 -11.34 -7.32 12.59
C PHE A 13 -10.16 -8.29 12.42
N ALA A 14 -9.13 -7.90 11.67
CA ALA A 14 -7.92 -8.71 11.55
C ALA A 14 -6.89 -8.30 12.60
N ALA A 15 -6.03 -9.25 12.99
CA ALA A 15 -4.72 -8.95 13.56
C ALA A 15 -3.67 -9.54 12.60
N GLY A 16 -2.57 -8.84 12.37
CA GLY A 16 -1.59 -9.31 11.40
C GLY A 16 -0.27 -8.55 11.42
N GLY A 17 0.76 -9.18 10.83
CA GLY A 17 2.11 -8.65 10.81
C GLY A 17 2.27 -7.30 10.11
N HIS A 18 1.31 -6.92 9.24
CA HIS A 18 1.33 -5.59 8.60
C HIS A 18 1.15 -4.44 9.61
N LEU A 19 0.42 -4.65 10.72
CA LEU A 19 0.32 -3.67 11.80
C LEU A 19 1.58 -3.66 12.67
N VAL A 20 2.20 -4.82 12.89
CA VAL A 20 3.45 -4.93 13.66
C VAL A 20 4.55 -4.12 12.98
N ILE A 21 4.72 -4.30 11.66
CA ILE A 21 5.72 -3.55 10.89
C ILE A 21 5.43 -2.04 10.92
N ALA A 22 4.16 -1.63 10.75
CA ALA A 22 3.78 -0.22 10.77
C ALA A 22 4.04 0.44 12.13
N ARG A 23 3.69 -0.24 13.23
CA ARG A 23 3.91 0.26 14.59
C ARG A 23 5.39 0.30 14.94
N ALA A 24 6.16 -0.75 14.59
CA ALA A 24 7.60 -0.77 14.80
C ALA A 24 8.30 0.37 14.05
N LEU A 25 7.84 0.70 12.83
CA LEU A 25 8.34 1.86 12.11
C LEU A 25 8.01 3.18 12.81
N VAL A 26 6.79 3.36 13.31
CA VAL A 26 6.42 4.54 14.10
C VAL A 26 7.32 4.67 15.33
N THR A 27 7.47 3.61 16.12
CA THR A 27 8.36 3.61 17.30
C THR A 27 9.79 3.99 16.94
N ALA A 28 10.34 3.43 15.86
CA ALA A 28 11.68 3.81 15.42
C ALA A 28 11.75 5.30 15.03
N LEU A 29 10.78 5.82 14.28
CA LEU A 29 10.77 7.25 13.90
C LEU A 29 10.70 8.17 15.14
N GLU A 30 9.93 7.79 16.15
CA GLU A 30 9.82 8.51 17.42
C GLU A 30 11.14 8.48 18.21
N GLU A 31 11.83 7.34 18.26
CA GLU A 31 13.16 7.21 18.86
C GLU A 31 14.21 8.12 18.19
N PHE A 32 14.04 8.40 16.89
CA PHE A 32 14.86 9.36 16.14
C PHE A 32 14.37 10.83 16.27
N GLY A 33 13.38 11.11 17.12
CA GLY A 33 12.90 12.47 17.42
C GLY A 33 11.89 13.03 16.41
N HIS A 34 11.21 12.17 15.66
CA HIS A 34 10.09 12.56 14.79
C HIS A 34 8.74 12.35 15.50
N GLU A 35 7.72 13.07 15.04
CA GLU A 35 6.34 12.80 15.42
C GLU A 35 5.75 11.90 14.34
N ALA A 36 5.29 10.70 14.70
CA ALA A 36 4.81 9.73 13.72
C ALA A 36 3.50 9.09 14.14
N SER A 37 2.66 8.74 13.16
CA SER A 37 1.40 8.04 13.42
C SER A 37 1.06 7.04 12.33
N VAL A 38 0.35 5.98 12.71
CA VAL A 38 -0.14 4.97 11.75
C VAL A 38 -1.47 5.42 11.17
N VAL A 39 -1.54 5.43 9.84
CA VAL A 39 -2.76 5.66 9.07
C VAL A 39 -3.21 4.37 8.41
N LEU A 40 -4.48 4.01 8.60
CA LEU A 40 -5.05 2.79 8.06
C LEU A 40 -5.94 3.06 6.84
N THR A 41 -5.62 2.40 5.73
CA THR A 41 -6.41 2.47 4.48
C THR A 41 -7.21 1.18 4.25
N PRO A 42 -8.32 1.23 3.49
CA PRO A 42 -9.14 0.04 3.28
C PRO A 42 -8.41 -0.97 2.38
N GLN A 43 -8.31 -2.23 2.82
CA GLN A 43 -7.86 -3.31 1.92
C GLN A 43 -8.95 -3.73 0.93
N ASN A 44 -10.20 -3.77 1.39
CA ASN A 44 -11.39 -4.31 0.73
C ASN A 44 -11.28 -5.76 0.22
N ARG A 45 -12.44 -6.43 0.14
CA ARG A 45 -12.56 -7.79 -0.42
C ARG A 45 -12.37 -7.83 -1.94
N PHE A 46 -12.13 -9.03 -2.48
CA PHE A 46 -12.14 -9.29 -3.93
C PHE A 46 -13.35 -8.66 -4.64
N GLY A 47 -13.11 -8.08 -5.81
CA GLY A 47 -14.10 -7.36 -6.59
C GLY A 47 -14.22 -5.87 -6.26
N ARG A 48 -13.68 -5.40 -5.12
CA ARG A 48 -13.76 -4.00 -4.65
C ARG A 48 -12.40 -3.29 -4.59
N GLN A 49 -11.42 -3.75 -5.35
CA GLN A 49 -10.06 -3.19 -5.37
C GLN A 49 -10.06 -1.73 -5.84
N GLY A 50 -10.83 -1.42 -6.89
CA GLY A 50 -10.95 -0.03 -7.38
C GLY A 50 -11.51 0.92 -6.32
N ALA A 51 -12.48 0.47 -5.51
CA ALA A 51 -12.98 1.25 -4.38
C ALA A 51 -11.91 1.41 -3.28
N ALA A 52 -11.08 0.39 -3.04
CA ALA A 52 -9.98 0.46 -2.09
C ALA A 52 -8.96 1.53 -2.51
N TYR A 53 -8.60 1.53 -3.80
CA TYR A 53 -7.73 2.53 -4.40
C TYR A 53 -8.33 3.93 -4.34
N LEU A 54 -9.58 4.09 -4.78
CA LEU A 54 -10.25 5.39 -4.79
C LEU A 54 -10.36 5.98 -3.39
N SER A 55 -10.78 5.18 -2.40
CA SER A 55 -10.85 5.64 -1.00
C SER A 55 -9.48 6.06 -0.46
N THR A 56 -8.43 5.33 -0.83
CA THR A 56 -7.05 5.68 -0.43
C THR A 56 -6.55 6.94 -1.12
N TRP A 57 -6.88 7.11 -2.40
CA TRP A 57 -6.48 8.27 -3.21
C TRP A 57 -7.16 9.57 -2.79
N LEU A 58 -8.41 9.47 -2.31
CA LEU A 58 -9.17 10.59 -1.76
C LEU A 58 -8.77 10.95 -0.32
N MET A 59 -7.96 10.13 0.34
CA MET A 59 -7.52 10.41 1.71
C MET A 59 -6.53 11.58 1.71
N ASP A 60 -6.87 12.64 2.44
CA ASP A 60 -5.98 13.78 2.62
C ASP A 60 -5.04 13.53 3.80
N LEU A 61 -3.74 13.64 3.52
CA LEU A 61 -2.65 13.50 4.48
C LEU A 61 -1.74 14.73 4.45
N GLY A 62 -2.21 15.87 3.93
CA GLY A 62 -1.42 17.10 3.87
C GLY A 62 -1.32 17.84 5.21
N GLN A 63 -2.30 17.66 6.10
CA GLN A 63 -2.39 18.38 7.38
C GLN A 63 -2.75 17.45 8.54
N ALA A 64 -2.17 17.73 9.70
CA ALA A 64 -2.49 17.11 10.98
C ALA A 64 -3.69 17.81 11.66
N HIS A 65 -4.15 17.26 12.79
CA HIS A 65 -5.34 17.76 13.48
C HIS A 65 -5.21 19.19 14.02
N ASP A 66 -3.99 19.66 14.23
CA ASP A 66 -3.65 20.99 14.75
C ASP A 66 -3.44 22.01 13.61
N GLY A 67 -3.75 21.63 12.36
CA GLY A 67 -3.58 22.46 11.17
C GLY A 67 -2.14 22.52 10.66
N SER A 68 -1.22 21.80 11.30
CA SER A 68 0.16 21.76 10.85
C SER A 68 0.36 20.83 9.66
N ALA A 69 1.38 21.07 8.84
CA ALA A 69 1.67 20.23 7.69
C ALA A 69 2.22 18.86 8.11
N VAL A 70 1.84 17.81 7.36
CA VAL A 70 2.54 16.53 7.39
C VAL A 70 3.77 16.65 6.49
N ASP A 71 4.95 16.41 7.05
CA ASP A 71 6.20 16.61 6.31
C ASP A 71 6.52 15.45 5.37
N GLN A 72 6.09 14.23 5.71
CA GLN A 72 6.38 13.04 4.94
C GLN A 72 5.32 11.95 5.11
N VAL A 73 5.11 11.17 4.04
CA VAL A 73 4.26 9.98 4.03
C VAL A 73 5.11 8.77 3.69
N ILE A 74 4.99 7.69 4.47
CA ILE A 74 5.63 6.39 4.21
C ILE A 74 4.55 5.31 4.00
N SER A 75 4.37 4.81 2.78
CA SER A 75 3.36 3.77 2.48
C SER A 75 3.97 2.37 2.39
N LEU A 76 3.29 1.37 2.97
CA LEU A 76 3.86 0.04 3.13
C LEU A 76 3.35 -1.04 2.16
N ARG A 77 2.10 -1.00 1.70
CA ARG A 77 1.53 -2.12 0.93
C ARG A 77 0.29 -1.72 0.15
N TYR A 78 -0.13 -2.54 -0.81
CA TYR A 78 -1.42 -2.36 -1.49
C TYR A 78 -2.58 -2.10 -0.50
N PRO A 79 -3.48 -1.11 -0.72
CA PRO A 79 -3.40 0.00 -1.69
C PRO A 79 -2.79 1.30 -1.13
N SER A 80 -2.09 1.27 0.02
CA SER A 80 -1.63 2.48 0.73
C SER A 80 -0.71 3.40 -0.04
N TYR A 81 -0.01 2.94 -1.07
CA TYR A 81 0.79 3.79 -1.95
C TYR A 81 -0.05 4.63 -2.95
N ALA A 82 -1.38 4.54 -2.92
CA ALA A 82 -2.24 5.39 -3.73
C ALA A 82 -2.59 6.74 -3.08
N VAL A 83 -2.15 6.97 -1.83
CA VAL A 83 -2.24 8.29 -1.19
C VAL A 83 -1.45 9.32 -1.99
N ARG A 84 -1.83 10.60 -1.86
CA ARG A 84 -1.16 11.70 -2.55
C ARG A 84 -0.44 12.58 -1.55
N HIS A 85 0.86 12.71 -1.72
CA HIS A 85 1.67 13.62 -0.91
C HIS A 85 2.92 14.05 -1.68
N GLN A 86 3.36 15.31 -1.50
CA GLN A 86 4.54 15.83 -2.23
C GLN A 86 5.84 15.10 -1.85
N ARG A 87 5.91 14.61 -0.61
CA ARG A 87 7.02 13.81 -0.07
C ARG A 87 6.50 12.45 0.33
N HIS A 88 6.42 11.55 -0.63
CA HIS A 88 5.86 10.22 -0.45
C HIS A 88 6.92 9.16 -0.73
N VAL A 89 7.30 8.39 0.29
CA VAL A 89 8.20 7.25 0.13
C VAL A 89 7.40 5.96 0.28
N CYS A 90 7.63 4.97 -0.58
CA CYS A 90 7.03 3.65 -0.44
C CYS A 90 8.09 2.66 0.04
N TRP A 91 7.87 2.08 1.22
CA TRP A 91 8.62 0.93 1.73
C TRP A 91 7.77 -0.31 1.49
N LEU A 92 7.87 -0.83 0.28
CA LEU A 92 6.97 -1.87 -0.22
C LEU A 92 7.23 -3.19 0.50
N ASN A 93 6.22 -3.64 1.24
CA ASN A 93 6.13 -4.98 1.81
C ASN A 93 5.59 -5.96 0.75
N HIS A 94 4.44 -5.65 0.16
CA HIS A 94 3.92 -6.42 -0.97
C HIS A 94 2.78 -5.68 -1.70
N ARG A 95 2.61 -6.03 -2.98
CA ARG A 95 1.41 -5.74 -3.79
C ARG A 95 0.30 -6.75 -3.46
N MET A 96 -0.84 -6.70 -4.15
CA MET A 96 -1.91 -7.69 -3.98
C MET A 96 -1.48 -9.05 -4.57
N ARG A 97 -0.88 -9.90 -3.73
CA ARG A 97 -0.12 -11.11 -4.14
C ARG A 97 -0.91 -12.05 -5.05
N GLU A 98 -2.23 -12.13 -4.85
CA GLU A 98 -3.16 -12.95 -5.63
C GLU A 98 -3.17 -12.59 -7.13
N TYR A 99 -2.86 -11.33 -7.47
CA TYR A 99 -2.70 -10.89 -8.86
C TYR A 99 -1.24 -10.91 -9.34
N TYR A 100 -0.29 -11.34 -8.52
CA TYR A 100 1.13 -11.45 -8.86
C TYR A 100 1.62 -12.89 -8.70
N ASP A 101 2.40 -13.16 -7.66
CA ASP A 101 3.07 -14.44 -7.43
C ASP A 101 2.10 -15.58 -7.14
N GLN A 102 0.93 -15.28 -6.57
CA GLN A 102 -0.09 -16.27 -6.25
C GLN A 102 -1.11 -16.48 -7.38
N TRP A 103 -1.00 -15.73 -8.49
CA TRP A 103 -1.95 -15.81 -9.61
C TRP A 103 -2.13 -17.22 -10.18
N PRO A 104 -1.08 -18.04 -10.39
CA PRO A 104 -1.27 -19.39 -10.92
C PRO A 104 -2.18 -20.26 -10.04
N ARG A 105 -2.00 -20.19 -8.72
CA ARG A 105 -2.84 -20.92 -7.74
C ARG A 105 -4.24 -20.33 -7.65
N PHE A 106 -4.36 -19.01 -7.62
CA PHE A 106 -5.65 -18.33 -7.55
C PHE A 106 -6.49 -18.57 -8.80
N ALA A 107 -5.89 -18.53 -10.00
CA ALA A 107 -6.61 -18.75 -11.25
C ALA A 107 -7.19 -20.17 -11.36
N GLN A 108 -6.55 -21.17 -10.74
CA GLN A 108 -6.99 -22.56 -10.76
C GLN A 108 -8.27 -22.77 -9.93
N SER A 109 -8.49 -22.02 -8.85
CA SER A 109 -9.72 -22.13 -8.04
C SER A 109 -10.94 -21.47 -8.69
N LEU A 110 -10.75 -20.73 -9.79
CA LEU A 110 -11.81 -19.99 -10.48
C LEU A 110 -12.42 -20.80 -11.62
N SER A 111 -13.74 -20.67 -11.78
CA SER A 111 -14.45 -21.08 -12.99
C SER A 111 -13.93 -20.32 -14.22
N TRP A 112 -14.17 -20.84 -15.43
CA TRP A 112 -13.66 -20.22 -16.65
C TRP A 112 -14.15 -18.76 -16.83
N ARG A 113 -15.44 -18.49 -16.52
CA ARG A 113 -16.03 -17.13 -16.58
C ARG A 113 -15.44 -16.20 -15.52
N ALA A 114 -15.20 -16.71 -14.32
CA ALA A 114 -14.55 -15.92 -13.28
C ALA A 114 -13.10 -15.62 -13.64
N ARG A 115 -12.39 -16.58 -14.24
CA ARG A 115 -11.00 -16.44 -14.66
C ARG A 115 -10.80 -15.33 -15.70
N THR A 116 -11.69 -15.23 -16.70
CA THR A 116 -11.60 -14.15 -17.71
C THR A 116 -11.83 -12.78 -17.08
N LYS A 117 -12.83 -12.63 -16.20
CA LYS A 117 -13.07 -11.42 -15.41
C LYS A 117 -11.88 -11.04 -14.53
N GLU A 118 -11.32 -11.99 -13.81
CA GLU A 118 -10.18 -11.75 -12.92
C GLU A 118 -8.88 -11.47 -13.67
N ARG A 119 -8.71 -11.99 -14.90
CA ARG A 119 -7.60 -11.60 -15.79
C ARG A 119 -7.66 -10.12 -16.16
N ALA A 120 -8.85 -9.63 -16.51
CA ALA A 120 -9.04 -8.22 -16.81
C ALA A 120 -8.76 -7.35 -15.57
N ARG A 121 -9.28 -7.73 -14.40
CA ARG A 121 -8.98 -7.04 -13.13
C ARG A 121 -7.49 -7.05 -12.81
N ARG A 122 -6.80 -8.19 -12.98
CA ARG A 122 -5.36 -8.30 -12.79
C ARG A 122 -4.60 -7.29 -13.63
N ALA A 123 -4.93 -7.16 -14.91
CA ALA A 123 -4.29 -6.18 -15.80
C ALA A 123 -4.52 -4.73 -15.32
N LEU A 124 -5.75 -4.40 -14.89
CA LEU A 124 -6.08 -3.09 -14.33
C LEU A 124 -5.32 -2.80 -13.03
N ILE A 125 -5.18 -3.79 -12.14
CA ILE A 125 -4.40 -3.66 -10.91
C ILE A 125 -2.94 -3.44 -11.25
N HIS A 126 -2.36 -4.20 -12.17
CA HIS A 126 -0.96 -3.98 -12.59
C HIS A 126 -0.74 -2.58 -13.16
N ALA A 127 -1.69 -2.06 -13.95
CA ALA A 127 -1.63 -0.70 -14.47
C ALA A 127 -1.74 0.35 -13.36
N ALA A 128 -2.66 0.16 -12.41
CA ALA A 128 -2.83 1.05 -11.26
C ALA A 128 -1.59 1.04 -10.35
N ASP A 129 -1.08 -0.14 -9.99
CA ASP A 129 0.13 -0.30 -9.17
C ASP A 129 1.32 0.42 -9.81
N ARG A 130 1.55 0.24 -11.13
CA ARG A 130 2.61 0.96 -11.86
C ARG A 130 2.40 2.46 -11.81
N TYR A 131 1.19 2.93 -12.12
CA TYR A 131 0.87 4.35 -12.09
C TYR A 131 1.20 4.96 -10.72
N PHE A 132 0.72 4.35 -9.63
CA PHE A 132 0.95 4.89 -8.29
C PHE A 132 2.43 4.83 -7.89
N LEU A 133 3.10 3.70 -8.12
CA LEU A 133 4.50 3.53 -7.73
C LEU A 133 5.45 4.43 -8.52
N ASP A 134 5.15 4.72 -9.79
CA ASP A 134 6.00 5.54 -10.66
C ASP A 134 5.68 7.05 -10.55
N ASN A 135 4.42 7.43 -10.30
CA ASN A 135 3.97 8.83 -10.39
C ASN A 135 3.55 9.44 -9.04
N CYS A 136 3.17 8.64 -8.05
CA CYS A 136 2.73 9.16 -6.75
C CYS A 136 3.82 9.06 -5.68
N VAL A 137 4.81 8.20 -5.88
CA VAL A 137 5.89 7.98 -4.91
C VAL A 137 7.17 8.68 -5.38
N THR A 138 7.83 9.41 -4.48
CA THR A 138 9.14 10.04 -4.70
C THR A 138 10.29 9.02 -4.68
N ARG A 139 10.19 7.99 -3.83
CA ARG A 139 11.18 6.90 -3.72
C ARG A 139 10.54 5.57 -3.35
N LEU A 140 11.00 4.50 -3.99
CA LEU A 140 10.54 3.14 -3.76
C LEU A 140 11.66 2.27 -3.20
N TYR A 141 11.41 1.68 -2.03
CA TYR A 141 12.29 0.70 -1.38
C TYR A 141 11.54 -0.61 -1.20
N ALA A 142 12.22 -1.73 -1.44
CA ALA A 142 11.68 -3.05 -1.13
C ALA A 142 12.12 -3.48 0.27
N GLN A 143 11.21 -4.01 1.07
CA GLN A 143 11.52 -4.42 2.45
C GLN A 143 12.51 -5.61 2.51
N SER A 144 12.61 -6.42 1.46
CA SER A 144 13.56 -7.54 1.40
C SER A 144 13.99 -7.83 -0.04
N HIS A 145 15.08 -8.57 -0.20
CA HIS A 145 15.53 -9.09 -1.49
C HIS A 145 14.45 -9.88 -2.23
N THR A 146 13.63 -10.67 -1.52
CA THR A 146 12.51 -11.41 -2.11
C THR A 146 11.48 -10.46 -2.74
N ILE A 147 11.19 -9.34 -2.08
CA ILE A 147 10.23 -8.35 -2.59
C ILE A 147 10.86 -7.58 -3.75
N GLN A 148 12.15 -7.25 -3.66
CA GLN A 148 12.90 -6.60 -4.73
C GLN A 148 12.90 -7.47 -6.00
N SER A 149 13.19 -8.76 -5.91
CA SER A 149 13.15 -9.68 -7.06
C SER A 149 11.76 -9.78 -7.67
N ARG A 150 10.70 -9.73 -6.84
CA ARG A 150 9.33 -9.69 -7.35
C ARG A 150 8.99 -8.35 -8.00
N LEU A 151 9.53 -7.25 -7.51
CA LEU A 151 9.35 -5.93 -8.10
C LEU A 151 10.03 -5.85 -9.47
N ALA A 152 11.26 -6.38 -9.59
CA ALA A 152 11.98 -6.43 -10.86
C ALA A 152 11.30 -7.33 -11.92
N ARG A 153 10.55 -8.34 -11.48
CA ARG A 153 9.84 -9.26 -12.38
C ARG A 153 8.53 -8.71 -12.95
N TRP A 154 7.84 -7.81 -12.25
CA TRP A 154 6.47 -7.39 -12.59
C TRP A 154 6.25 -5.89 -12.46
#